data_AF-A0A4U5JK57-F1
#
_entry.id   AF-A0A4U5JK57-F1
#
_cell.length_a   1.000
_cell.length_b   1.000
_cell.length_c   1.000
_cell.angle_alpha   90.00
_cell.angle_beta   90.00
_cell.angle_gamma   90.00
#
_symmetry.space_group_name_H-M   'P 1'
#
loop_
_entity.id
_entity.type
_entity.pdbx_description
1 polymer ?
#
loop_
_entity_poly.entity_id
_entity_poly.type
_entity_poly.pdbx_seq_one_letter_code
_entity_poly.pdbx_strand_id
1 'polypeptide(L)'
;MARKYEVAESVGKSWGHVDSYESIEKHHPTWVEDLNKRRYAEIDGSREEYVESPTHQRMVSKDLVLSVEGSALVDVPSPVSGYIRRSPRLDRWGTVEIYNRSSEDAELIARVRHMHPIHVQEGQKIEYGQLLGRQSNKAPPGVKVGLHTHIDFNEWQLNHFREYIRDLDTGVITPEGRIDEYQRRDSVRPHMDSERPADRWLGNTEPQQSLDSPRSYSDPRHPDHALHETIRRHLPAGTSDEMAAHVTLQAKVGCVRDAEHLDIVMVHEGRVFVMSKTPGFRAHVDLSETPPPISETMQRSESLDAQRAQQREQWMAQEQQLTQGRSLSRSL
;
A
#
# COMPACT_ATOMS: atom_id res chain seq x y z
N MET A 1 -5.34 -21.07 -3.53
CA MET A 1 -3.99 -20.47 -3.57
C MET A 1 -3.66 -19.98 -2.18
N ALA A 2 -2.40 -20.03 -1.75
CA ALA A 2 -2.00 -19.46 -0.46
C ALA A 2 -2.18 -17.94 -0.48
N ARG A 3 -2.58 -17.34 0.64
CA ARG A 3 -2.72 -15.89 0.77
C ARG A 3 -1.32 -15.27 0.69
N LYS A 4 -1.16 -14.22 -0.11
CA LYS A 4 0.08 -13.49 -0.27
C LYS A 4 -0.10 -12.01 0.01
N TYR A 5 0.99 -11.32 0.25
CA TYR A 5 0.98 -9.86 0.27
C TYR A 5 0.90 -9.33 -1.16
N GLU A 6 0.14 -8.25 -1.32
CA GLU A 6 0.31 -7.31 -2.41
C GLU A 6 1.09 -6.13 -1.83
N VAL A 7 2.29 -5.93 -2.36
CA VAL A 7 3.10 -4.75 -2.05
C VAL A 7 2.71 -3.68 -3.04
N ALA A 8 2.31 -2.54 -2.51
CA ALA A 8 2.07 -1.36 -3.31
C ALA A 8 2.90 -0.22 -2.78
N GLU A 9 3.27 0.66 -3.68
CA GLU A 9 3.80 1.95 -3.30
C GLU A 9 2.76 3.02 -3.61
N SER A 10 2.61 3.96 -2.68
CA SER A 10 1.99 5.23 -3.01
C SER A 10 3.04 6.08 -3.70
N VAL A 11 3.09 6.07 -5.02
CA VAL A 11 3.80 7.09 -5.83
C VAL A 11 2.75 7.98 -6.45
N GLY A 12 2.96 9.29 -6.61
CA GLY A 12 1.92 10.22 -7.11
C GLY A 12 1.01 9.61 -8.18
N LYS A 13 1.67 9.13 -9.22
CA LYS A 13 1.36 8.26 -10.37
C LYS A 13 0.51 6.97 -10.34
N SER A 14 0.05 6.39 -9.22
CA SER A 14 -0.87 5.20 -9.15
C SER A 14 -0.61 4.38 -7.88
N TRP A 15 -1.51 3.43 -7.58
CA TRP A 15 -1.13 2.19 -6.88
C TRP A 15 -0.29 1.35 -7.86
N GLY A 16 1.03 1.46 -7.77
CA GLY A 16 1.95 0.59 -8.50
C GLY A 16 2.15 -0.69 -7.71
N HIS A 17 1.85 -1.84 -8.31
CA HIS A 17 2.31 -3.11 -7.77
C HIS A 17 3.83 -3.10 -7.73
N VAL A 18 4.39 -3.41 -6.57
CA VAL A 18 5.83 -3.52 -6.34
C VAL A 18 6.18 -5.00 -6.40
N ASP A 19 6.95 -5.38 -7.41
CA ASP A 19 7.48 -6.74 -7.58
C ASP A 19 8.98 -6.84 -7.20
N SER A 20 9.64 -5.69 -7.02
CA SER A 20 11.06 -5.60 -6.76
C SER A 20 11.40 -4.36 -5.94
N TYR A 21 12.55 -4.37 -5.26
CA TYR A 21 13.02 -3.22 -4.49
C TYR A 21 13.28 -2.01 -5.39
N GLU A 22 13.83 -2.25 -6.58
CA GLU A 22 14.18 -1.22 -7.56
C GLU A 22 12.94 -0.50 -8.12
N SER A 23 11.77 -1.15 -8.08
CA SER A 23 10.50 -0.53 -8.47
C SER A 23 9.90 0.36 -7.39
N ILE A 24 10.45 0.33 -6.16
CA ILE A 24 10.04 1.24 -5.09
C ILE A 24 10.72 2.57 -5.33
N GLU A 25 9.90 3.61 -5.49
CA GLU A 25 10.34 4.98 -5.53
C GLU A 25 11.24 5.32 -4.34
N LYS A 26 12.07 6.30 -4.62
CA LYS A 26 13.08 6.76 -3.68
C LYS A 26 12.45 7.64 -2.60
N HIS A 27 11.14 7.90 -2.68
CA HIS A 27 10.46 9.01 -2.00
C HIS A 27 8.94 8.81 -1.84
N HIS A 28 8.41 9.18 -0.66
CA HIS A 28 7.07 9.78 -0.56
C HIS A 28 7.11 11.19 0.08
N PRO A 29 6.35 12.17 -0.45
CA PRO A 29 6.22 13.49 0.15
C PRO A 29 5.21 13.45 1.30
N THR A 30 5.68 13.63 2.53
CA THR A 30 5.02 14.55 3.44
C THR A 30 5.86 15.83 3.46
N TRP A 31 5.37 16.84 2.74
CA TRP A 31 5.72 18.27 2.75
C TRP A 31 7.14 18.70 2.35
N VAL A 32 7.19 19.43 1.24
CA VAL A 32 8.22 20.38 0.74
C VAL A 32 9.63 19.82 0.53
N GLU A 33 10.23 20.14 -0.61
CA GLU A 33 11.67 20.07 -0.86
C GLU A 33 12.42 21.03 0.08
N ASP A 34 12.39 20.78 1.38
CA ASP A 34 13.33 21.41 2.30
C ASP A 34 14.61 20.58 2.21
N LEU A 35 15.52 20.99 1.32
CA LEU A 35 16.85 20.41 1.11
C LEU A 35 17.66 20.30 2.43
N ASN A 36 17.24 20.99 3.50
CA ASN A 36 17.87 20.94 4.81
C ASN A 36 17.36 19.80 5.72
N LYS A 37 16.29 19.08 5.34
CA LYS A 37 15.69 18.01 6.18
C LYS A 37 15.76 16.61 5.59
N ARG A 38 15.90 16.48 4.27
CA ARG A 38 15.95 15.19 3.57
C ARG A 38 17.35 14.99 3.00
N ARG A 39 17.90 13.78 3.16
CA ARG A 39 19.25 13.46 2.70
C ARG A 39 19.17 12.43 1.59
N TYR A 40 19.94 12.68 0.54
CA TYR A 40 20.06 11.79 -0.59
C TYR A 40 21.52 11.47 -0.83
N ALA A 41 21.81 10.24 -1.21
CA ALA A 41 23.14 9.83 -1.63
C ALA A 41 23.04 8.82 -2.75
N GLU A 42 24.12 8.67 -3.50
CA GLU A 42 24.32 7.52 -4.36
C GLU A 42 24.68 6.31 -3.48
N ILE A 43 23.82 5.30 -3.51
CA ILE A 43 23.92 4.07 -2.73
C ILE A 43 23.63 2.93 -3.71
N ASP A 44 24.59 2.01 -3.84
CA ASP A 44 24.49 0.86 -4.75
C ASP A 44 24.11 1.23 -6.21
N GLY A 45 24.74 2.30 -6.73
CA GLY A 45 24.54 2.80 -8.09
C GLY A 45 23.20 3.53 -8.32
N SER A 46 22.39 3.74 -7.28
CA SER A 46 21.12 4.44 -7.34
C SER A 46 21.09 5.62 -6.39
N ARG A 47 20.40 6.71 -6.77
CA ARG A 47 20.13 7.83 -5.87
C ARG A 47 19.02 7.44 -4.90
N GLU A 48 19.30 7.38 -3.61
CA GLU A 48 18.36 6.94 -2.56
C GLU A 48 18.16 8.01 -1.48
N GLU A 49 16.93 8.11 -0.93
CA GLU A 49 16.68 8.84 0.33
C GLU A 49 17.23 8.02 1.50
N TYR A 50 17.92 8.68 2.42
CA TYR A 50 18.44 8.02 3.60
C TYR A 50 18.24 8.85 4.87
N VAL A 51 18.17 8.15 6.00
CA VAL A 51 18.26 8.70 7.34
C VAL A 51 19.53 8.19 8.02
N GLU A 52 20.01 8.89 9.04
CA GLU A 52 21.14 8.41 9.85
C GLU A 52 20.64 7.68 11.10
N SER A 53 21.27 6.54 11.38
CA SER A 53 21.12 5.86 12.67
C SER A 53 21.80 6.68 13.78
N PRO A 54 21.50 6.41 15.06
CA PRO A 54 22.25 6.99 16.18
C PRO A 54 23.75 6.70 16.15
N THR A 55 24.16 5.65 15.44
CA THR A 55 25.56 5.24 15.23
C THR A 55 26.14 5.76 13.91
N HIS A 56 25.49 6.75 13.29
CA HIS A 56 25.92 7.40 12.03
C HIS A 56 25.98 6.45 10.81
N GLN A 57 25.22 5.36 10.84
CA GLN A 57 25.03 4.50 9.66
C GLN A 57 23.95 5.11 8.77
N ARG A 58 24.18 5.09 7.45
CA ARG A 58 23.14 5.47 6.48
C ARG A 58 22.11 4.35 6.38
N MET A 59 20.85 4.72 6.50
CA MET A 59 19.72 3.82 6.36
C MET A 59 18.84 4.29 5.22
N VAL A 60 18.79 3.51 4.13
CA VAL A 60 17.91 3.78 3.00
C VAL A 60 16.46 3.67 3.44
N SER A 61 15.69 4.70 3.09
CA SER A 61 14.36 4.94 3.62
C SER A 61 13.33 4.71 2.51
N LYS A 62 12.45 3.72 2.69
CA LYS A 62 11.39 3.38 1.73
C LYS A 62 10.01 3.36 2.38
N ASP A 63 9.01 3.80 1.63
CA ASP A 63 7.60 3.81 2.01
C ASP A 63 6.87 2.69 1.25
N LEU A 64 6.05 1.92 1.95
CA LEU A 64 5.27 0.85 1.33
C LEU A 64 3.91 0.71 1.99
N VAL A 65 2.93 0.31 1.20
CA VAL A 65 1.61 -0.11 1.67
C VAL A 65 1.51 -1.61 1.41
N LEU A 66 1.41 -2.36 2.49
CA LEU A 66 1.09 -3.78 2.39
C LEU A 66 -0.42 -3.95 2.38
N SER A 67 -0.89 -4.87 1.53
CA SER A 67 -2.26 -5.34 1.56
C SER A 67 -2.37 -6.84 1.32
N VAL A 68 -3.47 -7.43 1.77
CA VAL A 68 -3.80 -8.83 1.55
C VAL A 68 -5.28 -8.86 1.20
N GLU A 69 -5.60 -9.41 0.03
CA GLU A 69 -6.98 -9.52 -0.47
C GLU A 69 -7.72 -8.16 -0.45
N GLY A 70 -7.03 -7.09 -0.85
CA GLY A 70 -7.58 -5.73 -0.92
C GLY A 70 -7.65 -4.97 0.41
N SER A 71 -7.23 -5.58 1.53
CA SER A 71 -7.18 -4.91 2.83
C SER A 71 -5.75 -4.48 3.18
N ALA A 72 -5.57 -3.19 3.52
CA ALA A 72 -4.30 -2.65 4.01
C ALA A 72 -4.14 -2.71 5.55
N LEU A 73 -5.11 -3.29 6.26
CA LEU A 73 -5.06 -3.48 7.72
C LEU A 73 -4.34 -4.78 8.08
N VAL A 74 -3.11 -4.90 7.61
CA VAL A 74 -2.32 -6.14 7.68
C VAL A 74 -1.15 -5.99 8.65
N ASP A 75 -0.72 -7.12 9.19
CA ASP A 75 0.49 -7.17 9.99
C ASP A 75 1.72 -7.12 9.09
N VAL A 76 2.72 -6.36 9.51
CA VAL A 76 3.98 -6.15 8.81
C VAL A 76 4.97 -7.23 9.27
N PRO A 77 5.44 -8.11 8.37
CA PRO A 77 6.44 -9.11 8.69
C PRO A 77 7.83 -8.49 8.82
N SER A 78 8.72 -9.14 9.56
CA SER A 78 10.07 -8.66 9.75
C SER A 78 10.91 -8.84 8.49
N PRO A 79 11.60 -7.78 8.01
CA PRO A 79 12.46 -7.90 6.84
C PRO A 79 13.80 -8.57 7.12
N VAL A 80 14.14 -8.81 8.40
CA VAL A 80 15.37 -9.50 8.84
C VAL A 80 15.15 -10.26 10.16
N SER A 81 15.96 -11.29 10.39
CA SER A 81 16.15 -11.83 11.74
C SER A 81 17.01 -10.87 12.57
N GLY A 82 16.78 -10.81 13.88
CA GLY A 82 17.57 -9.95 14.76
C GLY A 82 17.00 -9.83 16.16
N TYR A 83 17.38 -8.75 16.84
CA TYR A 83 16.98 -8.45 18.20
C TYR A 83 16.22 -7.12 18.24
N ILE A 84 15.05 -7.15 18.87
CA ILE A 84 14.20 -5.97 18.99
C ILE A 84 14.78 -5.01 20.03
N ARG A 85 14.87 -3.73 19.64
CA ARG A 85 14.96 -2.61 20.56
C ARG A 85 13.80 -1.66 20.34
N ARG A 86 13.32 -1.12 21.45
CA ARG A 86 12.17 -0.25 21.60
C ARG A 86 12.56 0.84 22.59
N SER A 87 11.96 1.99 22.40
CA SER A 87 12.06 3.06 23.39
C SER A 87 10.68 3.67 23.59
N PRO A 88 10.37 4.17 24.80
CA PRO A 88 9.09 4.82 25.06
C PRO A 88 8.79 5.99 24.11
N ARG A 89 9.83 6.59 23.52
CA ARG A 89 9.68 7.66 22.52
C ARG A 89 9.23 7.10 21.17
N LEU A 90 9.89 6.06 20.68
CA LEU A 90 9.61 5.42 19.39
C LEU A 90 8.31 4.62 19.40
N ASP A 91 7.96 4.01 20.53
CA ASP A 91 6.71 3.27 20.72
C ASP A 91 5.46 4.15 20.50
N ARG A 92 5.52 5.42 20.89
CA ARG A 92 4.43 6.38 20.66
C ARG A 92 4.16 6.62 19.17
N TRP A 93 5.13 6.31 18.32
CA TRP A 93 5.08 6.52 16.86
C TRP A 93 4.95 5.21 16.10
N GLY A 94 4.80 4.08 16.80
CA GLY A 94 4.67 2.78 16.16
C GLY A 94 5.96 2.29 15.52
N THR A 95 7.11 2.60 16.13
CA THR A 95 8.41 2.25 15.59
C THR A 95 9.05 1.08 16.34
N VAL A 96 9.59 0.14 15.58
CA VAL A 96 10.40 -1.00 16.05
C VAL A 96 11.78 -0.93 15.39
N GLU A 97 12.83 -1.12 16.16
CA GLU A 97 14.20 -1.21 15.66
C GLU A 97 14.73 -2.65 15.80
N ILE A 98 15.46 -3.12 14.79
CA ILE A 98 15.98 -4.48 14.69
C ILE A 98 17.50 -4.41 14.59
N TYR A 99 18.17 -5.02 15.55
CA TYR A 99 19.62 -5.03 15.70
C TYR A 99 20.22 -6.39 15.36
N ASN A 100 21.46 -6.42 14.89
CA ASN A 100 22.15 -7.67 14.54
C ASN A 100 22.44 -8.59 15.74
N ARG A 101 22.55 -8.03 16.94
CA ARG A 101 22.80 -8.74 18.20
C ARG A 101 22.22 -7.99 19.39
N SER A 102 22.21 -8.60 20.56
CA SER A 102 21.61 -8.00 21.77
C SER A 102 22.52 -7.00 22.50
N SER A 103 23.85 -7.06 22.31
CA SER A 103 24.84 -6.24 23.04
C SER A 103 24.82 -4.76 22.66
N GLU A 104 25.24 -3.86 23.55
CA GLU A 104 25.12 -2.40 23.35
C GLU A 104 25.81 -1.88 22.07
N ASP A 105 26.90 -2.53 21.64
CA ASP A 105 27.64 -2.26 20.40
C ASP A 105 26.95 -2.80 19.13
N ALA A 106 25.73 -3.34 19.25
CA ALA A 106 24.97 -3.85 18.13
C ALA A 106 24.67 -2.77 17.08
N GLU A 107 24.67 -3.21 15.83
CA GLU A 107 24.38 -2.36 14.69
C GLU A 107 22.89 -2.42 14.37
N LEU A 108 22.33 -1.26 14.04
CA LEU A 108 20.95 -1.16 13.59
C LEU A 108 20.88 -1.68 12.15
N ILE A 109 20.09 -2.73 11.94
CA ILE A 109 19.85 -3.30 10.61
C ILE A 109 18.67 -2.61 9.96
N ALA A 110 17.53 -2.59 10.66
CA ALA A 110 16.28 -2.10 10.11
C ALA A 110 15.47 -1.36 11.18
N ARG A 111 14.74 -0.35 10.75
CA ARG A 111 13.72 0.33 11.55
C ARG A 111 12.41 0.30 10.78
N VAL A 112 11.37 -0.24 11.40
CA VAL A 112 10.03 -0.31 10.83
C VAL A 112 9.12 0.65 11.59
N ARG A 113 8.43 1.56 10.89
CA ARG A 113 7.62 2.64 11.49
C ARG A 113 6.15 2.55 11.10
N HIS A 114 5.35 3.37 11.78
CA HIS A 114 3.93 3.54 11.55
C HIS A 114 3.10 2.29 11.84
N MET A 115 3.47 1.49 12.85
CA MET A 115 2.73 0.29 13.24
C MET A 115 1.91 0.45 14.54
N HIS A 116 0.70 -0.10 14.59
CA HIS A 116 -0.11 -0.21 15.78
C HIS A 116 -1.25 -1.24 15.65
N PRO A 117 -1.41 -2.18 16.59
CA PRO A 117 -0.55 -2.43 17.75
C PRO A 117 0.80 -3.05 17.35
N ILE A 118 1.77 -3.00 18.26
CA ILE A 118 3.06 -3.69 18.14
C ILE A 118 2.95 -5.05 18.83
N HIS A 119 3.37 -6.11 18.15
CA HIS A 119 3.27 -7.50 18.61
C HIS A 119 4.53 -8.01 19.31
N VAL A 120 5.67 -7.34 19.09
CA VAL A 120 6.99 -7.72 19.62
C VAL A 120 7.43 -6.92 20.85
N GLN A 121 8.35 -7.50 21.62
CA GLN A 121 8.80 -6.97 22.92
C GLN A 121 10.28 -6.55 22.90
N GLU A 122 10.66 -5.68 23.83
CA GLU A 122 12.06 -5.29 24.04
C GLU A 122 12.96 -6.52 24.26
N GLY A 123 14.11 -6.56 23.60
CA GLY A 123 15.09 -7.65 23.72
C GLY A 123 14.69 -8.96 23.04
N GLN A 124 13.49 -9.04 22.46
CA GLN A 124 13.02 -10.25 21.78
C GLN A 124 13.91 -10.57 20.57
N LYS A 125 14.41 -11.80 20.50
CA LYS A 125 14.96 -12.35 19.25
C LYS A 125 13.80 -12.66 18.30
N ILE A 126 13.90 -12.20 17.07
CA ILE A 126 12.90 -12.38 16.02
C ILE A 126 13.52 -13.02 14.79
N GLU A 127 12.67 -13.71 14.01
CA GLU A 127 13.07 -14.33 12.74
C GLU A 127 12.54 -13.54 11.53
N TYR A 128 13.21 -13.67 10.39
CA TYR A 128 12.73 -13.17 9.10
C TYR A 128 11.30 -13.65 8.80
N GLY A 129 10.44 -12.74 8.37
CA GLY A 129 9.02 -13.01 8.13
C GLY A 129 8.12 -12.96 9.38
N GLN A 130 8.68 -12.93 10.60
CA GLN A 130 7.89 -12.88 11.83
C GLN A 130 7.11 -11.55 11.93
N LEU A 131 5.82 -11.61 12.27
CA LEU A 131 4.97 -10.42 12.38
C LEU A 131 5.42 -9.49 13.51
N LEU A 132 5.66 -8.21 13.17
CA LEU A 132 6.16 -7.17 14.09
C LEU A 132 5.03 -6.37 14.75
N GLY A 133 3.99 -6.07 13.99
CA GLY A 133 2.89 -5.18 14.37
C GLY A 133 2.00 -4.90 13.17
N ARG A 134 0.87 -4.24 13.40
CA ARG A 134 -0.08 -3.92 12.32
C ARG A 134 0.26 -2.61 11.65
N GLN A 135 0.25 -2.56 10.33
CA GLN A 135 0.34 -1.30 9.57
C GLN A 135 -0.70 -0.29 10.07
N SER A 136 -0.31 0.96 10.27
CA SER A 136 -1.17 1.99 10.84
C SER A 136 -0.81 3.38 10.32
N ASN A 137 -1.50 4.41 10.84
CA ASN A 137 -1.19 5.81 10.61
C ASN A 137 -0.55 6.48 11.84
N LYS A 138 0.10 5.71 12.74
CA LYS A 138 0.78 6.27 13.91
C LYS A 138 1.96 7.14 13.50
N ALA A 139 2.01 8.38 13.98
CA ALA A 139 3.12 9.30 13.72
C ALA A 139 3.36 10.25 14.92
N PRO A 140 4.47 11.00 14.92
CA PRO A 140 4.72 12.05 15.89
C PRO A 140 3.60 13.12 15.92
N PRO A 141 3.39 13.80 17.06
CA PRO A 141 2.42 14.88 17.17
C PRO A 141 2.62 15.95 16.09
N GLY A 142 1.54 16.38 15.45
CA GLY A 142 1.57 17.38 14.37
C GLY A 142 1.92 16.82 12.99
N VAL A 143 2.28 15.54 12.88
CA VAL A 143 2.54 14.86 11.61
C VAL A 143 1.34 14.00 11.24
N LYS A 144 0.73 14.27 10.08
CA LYS A 144 -0.32 13.42 9.50
C LYS A 144 0.32 12.47 8.50
N VAL A 145 0.14 11.18 8.73
CA VAL A 145 0.61 10.11 7.84
C VAL A 145 -0.57 9.22 7.42
N GLY A 146 -0.40 8.60 6.26
CA GLY A 146 -1.35 7.63 5.70
C GLY A 146 -1.27 6.30 6.40
N LEU A 147 -2.18 5.38 6.07
CA LEU A 147 -2.00 3.98 6.39
C LEU A 147 -0.89 3.42 5.50
N HIS A 148 0.31 3.28 6.05
CA HIS A 148 1.48 2.72 5.36
C HIS A 148 2.48 2.22 6.41
N THR A 149 3.51 1.52 5.95
CA THR A 149 4.70 1.25 6.76
C THR A 149 5.91 1.91 6.11
N HIS A 150 6.82 2.38 6.96
CA HIS A 150 8.09 2.94 6.54
C HIS A 150 9.19 2.00 7.01
N ILE A 151 10.09 1.62 6.10
CA ILE A 151 11.25 0.80 6.43
C ILE A 151 12.53 1.61 6.15
N ASP A 152 13.28 1.91 7.21
CA ASP A 152 14.65 2.39 7.10
C ASP A 152 15.58 1.18 7.19
N PHE A 153 16.48 0.98 6.24
CA PHE A 153 17.31 -0.22 6.13
C PHE A 153 18.78 0.11 5.91
N ASN A 154 19.68 -0.54 6.64
CA ASN A 154 21.12 -0.28 6.56
C ASN A 154 21.65 -0.50 5.13
N GLU A 155 22.35 0.50 4.58
CA GLU A 155 22.80 0.49 3.18
C GLU A 155 23.72 -0.68 2.82
N TRP A 156 24.44 -1.22 3.80
CA TRP A 156 25.33 -2.37 3.59
C TRP A 156 24.58 -3.70 3.53
N GLN A 157 23.28 -3.70 3.80
CA GLN A 157 22.43 -4.88 3.89
C GLN A 157 21.23 -4.84 2.93
N LEU A 158 21.24 -3.97 1.92
CA LEU A 158 20.12 -3.81 0.99
C LEU A 158 19.73 -5.09 0.26
N ASN A 159 20.64 -6.06 0.11
CA ASN A 159 20.28 -7.37 -0.45
C ASN A 159 19.21 -8.10 0.38
N HIS A 160 19.23 -7.99 1.72
CA HIS A 160 18.15 -8.54 2.54
C HIS A 160 16.83 -7.80 2.30
N PHE A 161 16.88 -6.49 2.04
CA PHE A 161 15.67 -5.73 1.77
C PHE A 161 15.09 -6.07 0.38
N ARG A 162 15.95 -6.28 -0.62
CA ARG A 162 15.56 -6.81 -1.94
C ARG A 162 14.86 -8.16 -1.83
N GLU A 163 15.47 -9.08 -1.07
CA GLU A 163 14.90 -10.40 -0.80
C GLU A 163 13.55 -10.28 -0.11
N TYR A 164 13.42 -9.39 0.87
CA TYR A 164 12.17 -9.14 1.57
C TYR A 164 11.04 -8.70 0.63
N ILE A 165 11.28 -7.73 -0.25
CA ILE A 165 10.26 -7.26 -1.20
C ILE A 165 9.85 -8.37 -2.17
N ARG A 166 10.82 -9.10 -2.72
CA ARG A 166 10.56 -10.25 -3.59
C ARG A 166 9.76 -11.35 -2.87
N ASP A 167 10.12 -11.66 -1.63
CA ASP A 167 9.49 -12.73 -0.87
C ASP A 167 8.07 -12.38 -0.41
N LEU A 168 7.77 -11.09 -0.20
CA LEU A 168 6.40 -10.59 -0.02
C LEU A 168 5.56 -10.80 -1.27
N ASP A 169 6.07 -10.37 -2.43
CA ASP A 169 5.33 -10.47 -3.70
C ASP A 169 5.13 -11.93 -4.14
N THR A 170 6.18 -12.76 -4.05
CA THR A 170 6.10 -14.17 -4.45
C THR A 170 5.29 -15.04 -3.47
N GLY A 171 4.93 -14.49 -2.31
CA GLY A 171 4.18 -15.21 -1.27
C GLY A 171 5.03 -16.19 -0.47
N VAL A 172 6.37 -16.10 -0.55
CA VAL A 172 7.28 -16.79 0.36
C VAL A 172 7.02 -16.35 1.80
N ILE A 173 6.88 -15.05 2.03
CA ILE A 173 6.40 -14.52 3.30
C ILE A 173 4.88 -14.49 3.24
N THR A 174 4.23 -15.27 4.08
CA THR A 174 2.76 -15.32 4.15
C THR A 174 2.22 -14.31 5.17
N PRO A 175 0.96 -13.85 5.01
CA PRO A 175 0.29 -12.97 5.96
C PRO A 175 0.16 -13.51 7.38
N GLU A 176 0.34 -14.82 7.58
CA GLU A 176 0.34 -15.45 8.89
C GLU A 176 1.74 -15.47 9.54
N GLY A 177 2.72 -14.81 8.95
CA GLY A 177 4.10 -14.76 9.46
C GLY A 177 4.86 -16.08 9.29
N ARG A 178 4.41 -16.94 8.37
CA ARG A 178 5.08 -18.21 8.03
C ARG A 178 5.88 -18.05 6.75
N ILE A 179 7.03 -18.70 6.70
CA ILE A 179 7.82 -18.85 5.47
C ILE A 179 7.32 -20.08 4.73
N ASP A 180 6.84 -19.90 3.49
CA ASP A 180 6.53 -20.99 2.58
C ASP A 180 7.81 -21.52 1.94
N GLU A 181 8.36 -22.60 2.52
CA GLU A 181 9.59 -23.24 2.03
C GLU A 181 9.45 -23.80 0.60
N TYR A 182 8.23 -24.11 0.14
CA TYR A 182 8.00 -24.60 -1.20
C TYR A 182 8.26 -23.48 -2.22
N GLN A 183 7.65 -22.31 -2.00
CA GLN A 183 7.87 -21.12 -2.82
C GLN A 183 9.33 -20.65 -2.80
N ARG A 184 10.02 -20.78 -1.66
CA ARG A 184 11.46 -20.46 -1.55
C ARG A 184 12.36 -21.30 -2.44
N ARG A 185 12.00 -22.55 -2.70
CA ARG A 185 12.82 -23.46 -3.53
C ARG A 185 12.60 -23.21 -5.02
N ASP A 186 11.39 -22.81 -5.41
CA ASP A 186 11.05 -22.51 -6.81
C ASP A 186 11.60 -21.15 -7.27
N SER A 187 11.67 -20.16 -6.37
CA SER A 187 12.21 -18.81 -6.64
C SER A 187 13.74 -18.74 -6.80
N VAL A 188 14.48 -19.82 -6.52
CA VAL A 188 15.95 -19.90 -6.68
C VAL A 188 16.38 -20.48 -8.05
N ARG A 189 15.43 -20.93 -8.89
CA ARG A 189 15.77 -21.42 -10.24
C ARG A 189 15.85 -20.26 -11.23
N PRO A 190 16.91 -20.14 -12.05
CA PRO A 190 16.96 -19.13 -13.10
C PRO A 190 15.83 -19.42 -14.11
N HIS A 191 14.99 -18.42 -14.35
CA HIS A 191 13.93 -18.44 -15.34
C HIS A 191 14.56 -18.68 -16.73
N MET A 192 14.48 -19.92 -17.21
CA MET A 192 14.63 -20.22 -18.63
C MET A 192 13.30 -19.93 -19.33
N ASP A 193 13.41 -19.21 -20.43
CA ASP A 193 12.34 -18.85 -21.37
C ASP A 193 11.34 -19.99 -21.57
N SER A 194 10.05 -19.68 -21.38
CA SER A 194 8.99 -20.46 -22.00
C SER A 194 7.91 -19.52 -22.53
N GLU A 195 8.05 -19.22 -23.81
CA GLU A 195 6.96 -18.81 -24.69
C GLU A 195 5.75 -19.72 -24.52
N ARG A 196 4.54 -19.16 -24.57
CA ARG A 196 3.31 -19.86 -24.97
C ARG A 196 2.20 -18.85 -25.33
N PRO A 197 1.19 -19.25 -26.12
CA PRO A 197 0.97 -18.68 -27.44
C PRO A 197 -0.35 -17.90 -27.54
N ALA A 198 -0.49 -17.19 -28.66
CA ALA A 198 -1.69 -16.54 -29.12
C ALA A 198 -2.86 -17.53 -29.37
N ASP A 199 -4.05 -16.96 -29.26
CA ASP A 199 -5.36 -17.37 -29.78
C ASP A 199 -6.05 -18.59 -29.18
N ARG A 200 -7.21 -18.33 -28.54
CA ARG A 200 -8.53 -18.85 -28.95
C ARG A 200 -9.63 -18.50 -27.94
N TRP A 201 -10.42 -17.48 -28.24
CA TRP A 201 -11.81 -17.37 -27.75
C TRP A 201 -12.71 -16.82 -28.86
N LEU A 202 -13.49 -17.72 -29.46
CA LEU A 202 -14.72 -17.41 -30.19
C LEU A 202 -15.88 -17.89 -29.30
N GLY A 203 -16.84 -17.00 -29.05
CA GLY A 203 -18.04 -17.32 -28.31
C GLY A 203 -18.88 -16.07 -28.02
N ASN A 204 -19.56 -15.56 -29.04
CA ASN A 204 -20.63 -14.57 -28.89
C ASN A 204 -21.73 -15.10 -27.98
N THR A 205 -22.15 -14.31 -26.99
CA THR A 205 -23.53 -14.33 -26.50
C THR A 205 -23.91 -12.90 -26.12
N GLU A 206 -24.79 -12.31 -26.93
CA GLU A 206 -25.39 -11.00 -26.66
C GLU A 206 -26.40 -11.05 -25.50
N PRO A 207 -26.68 -9.91 -24.85
CA PRO A 207 -27.10 -9.87 -23.46
C PRO A 207 -28.63 -9.78 -23.28
N GLN A 208 -29.14 -10.45 -22.25
CA GLN A 208 -30.46 -10.16 -21.71
C GLN A 208 -30.42 -8.86 -20.91
N GLN A 209 -31.09 -7.85 -21.47
CA GLN A 209 -31.30 -6.52 -20.91
C GLN A 209 -32.04 -6.59 -19.56
N SER A 210 -31.41 -6.10 -18.50
CA SER A 210 -32.09 -5.62 -17.29
C SER A 210 -32.12 -4.09 -17.31
N LEU A 211 -33.34 -3.54 -17.23
CA LEU A 211 -33.68 -2.13 -17.25
C LEU A 211 -33.26 -1.44 -15.95
N ASP A 212 -32.00 -1.02 -15.86
CA ASP A 212 -31.60 0.21 -15.17
C ASP A 212 -30.20 0.54 -15.71
N SER A 213 -30.10 1.51 -16.62
CA SER A 213 -28.79 2.02 -17.02
C SER A 213 -28.08 2.53 -15.77
N PRO A 214 -26.81 2.17 -15.51
CA PRO A 214 -26.11 2.61 -14.33
C PRO A 214 -26.14 4.14 -14.28
N ARG A 215 -26.53 4.69 -13.12
CA ARG A 215 -26.74 6.13 -12.96
C ARG A 215 -25.41 6.84 -13.19
N SER A 216 -25.38 7.84 -14.07
CA SER A 216 -24.18 8.64 -14.28
C SER A 216 -23.81 9.39 -12.99
N TYR A 217 -22.52 9.67 -12.79
CA TYR A 217 -22.06 10.53 -11.69
C TYR A 217 -22.71 11.92 -11.67
N SER A 218 -23.24 12.38 -12.81
CA SER A 218 -23.98 13.64 -12.91
C SER A 218 -25.38 13.59 -12.27
N ASP A 219 -25.92 12.40 -11.97
CA ASP A 219 -27.18 12.25 -11.24
C ASP A 219 -26.96 12.61 -9.76
N PRO A 220 -27.67 13.60 -9.19
CA PRO A 220 -27.53 13.98 -7.78
C PRO A 220 -27.81 12.86 -6.77
N ARG A 221 -28.46 11.78 -7.20
CA ARG A 221 -28.77 10.60 -6.38
C ARG A 221 -27.68 9.54 -6.45
N HIS A 222 -26.62 9.73 -7.24
CA HIS A 222 -25.48 8.83 -7.28
C HIS A 222 -24.64 8.97 -6.00
N PRO A 223 -24.22 7.88 -5.34
CA PRO A 223 -23.45 7.96 -4.09
C PRO A 223 -22.16 8.79 -4.22
N ASP A 224 -21.47 8.69 -5.37
CA ASP A 224 -20.26 9.47 -5.64
C ASP A 224 -20.50 10.85 -6.29
N HIS A 225 -21.76 11.29 -6.45
CA HIS A 225 -22.06 12.57 -7.11
C HIS A 225 -21.29 13.75 -6.50
N ALA A 226 -21.24 13.82 -5.17
CA ALA A 226 -20.54 14.89 -4.46
C ALA A 226 -19.02 14.89 -4.73
N LEU A 227 -18.40 13.70 -4.78
CA LEU A 227 -16.98 13.55 -5.10
C LEU A 227 -16.72 13.95 -6.56
N HIS A 228 -17.55 13.46 -7.48
CA HIS A 228 -17.46 13.78 -8.90
C HIS A 228 -17.57 15.29 -9.16
N GLU A 229 -18.60 15.94 -8.60
CA GLU A 229 -18.81 17.39 -8.72
C GLU A 229 -17.63 18.19 -8.18
N THR A 230 -17.06 17.75 -7.06
CA THR A 230 -15.91 18.45 -6.46
C THR A 230 -14.67 18.32 -7.35
N ILE A 231 -14.39 17.13 -7.88
CA ILE A 231 -13.31 16.91 -8.85
C ILE A 231 -13.54 17.74 -10.11
N ARG A 232 -14.74 17.68 -10.70
CA ARG A 232 -15.12 18.35 -11.95
C ARG A 232 -14.85 19.85 -11.93
N ARG A 233 -15.12 20.52 -10.79
CA ARG A 233 -14.90 21.97 -10.61
C ARG A 233 -13.44 22.39 -10.69
N HIS A 234 -12.50 21.48 -10.42
CA HIS A 234 -11.06 21.75 -10.45
C HIS A 234 -10.42 21.35 -11.78
N LEU A 235 -11.15 20.67 -12.66
CA LEU A 235 -10.66 20.30 -13.98
C LEU A 235 -10.67 21.51 -14.93
N PRO A 236 -9.77 21.55 -15.94
CA PRO A 236 -9.76 22.64 -16.91
C PRO A 236 -11.07 22.72 -17.68
N ALA A 237 -11.45 23.95 -18.07
CA ALA A 237 -12.58 24.17 -18.96
C ALA A 237 -12.38 23.39 -20.28
N GLY A 238 -13.42 22.70 -20.74
CA GLY A 238 -13.35 21.84 -21.93
C GLY A 238 -12.96 20.38 -21.66
N THR A 239 -12.63 20.00 -20.41
CA THR A 239 -12.50 18.59 -20.03
C THR A 239 -13.84 17.87 -20.29
N SER A 240 -13.80 16.72 -20.98
CA SER A 240 -15.01 15.96 -21.29
C SER A 240 -15.60 15.29 -20.04
N ASP A 241 -16.87 14.91 -20.11
CA ASP A 241 -17.55 14.25 -19.00
C ASP A 241 -17.02 12.82 -18.78
N GLU A 242 -16.59 12.13 -19.85
CA GLU A 242 -15.89 10.85 -19.77
C GLU A 242 -14.57 10.97 -19.01
N MET A 243 -13.77 12.02 -19.28
CA MET A 243 -12.52 12.25 -18.57
C MET A 243 -12.77 12.58 -17.10
N ALA A 244 -13.77 13.41 -16.80
CA ALA A 244 -14.13 13.70 -15.41
C ALA A 244 -14.62 12.45 -14.65
N ALA A 245 -15.41 11.59 -15.30
CA ALA A 245 -15.84 10.32 -14.76
C ALA A 245 -14.65 9.37 -14.53
N HIS A 246 -13.69 9.34 -15.47
CA HIS A 246 -12.48 8.54 -15.35
C HIS A 246 -11.62 8.98 -14.16
N VAL A 247 -11.40 10.29 -13.97
CA VAL A 247 -10.70 10.85 -12.80
C VAL A 247 -11.41 10.46 -11.50
N THR A 248 -12.74 10.49 -11.49
CA THR A 248 -13.54 10.10 -10.32
C THR A 248 -13.36 8.62 -9.99
N LEU A 249 -13.38 7.73 -10.99
CA LEU A 249 -13.11 6.31 -10.80
C LEU A 249 -11.69 6.08 -10.26
N GLN A 250 -10.68 6.75 -10.82
CA GLN A 250 -9.29 6.61 -10.35
C GLN A 250 -9.14 7.10 -8.91
N ALA A 251 -9.83 8.19 -8.53
CA ALA A 251 -9.91 8.65 -7.15
C ALA A 251 -10.46 7.56 -6.21
N LYS A 252 -11.54 6.87 -6.61
CA LYS A 252 -12.12 5.75 -5.84
C LYS A 252 -11.19 4.54 -5.74
N VAL A 253 -10.47 4.20 -6.81
CA VAL A 253 -9.43 3.14 -6.80
C VAL A 253 -8.33 3.53 -5.81
N GLY A 254 -7.85 4.77 -5.90
CA GLY A 254 -6.90 5.40 -4.98
C GLY A 254 -7.44 5.67 -3.56
N CYS A 255 -8.60 5.12 -3.21
CA CYS A 255 -9.23 5.21 -1.89
C CYS A 255 -9.59 6.63 -1.42
N VAL A 256 -9.74 7.58 -2.36
CA VAL A 256 -10.40 8.86 -2.13
C VAL A 256 -11.91 8.60 -2.21
N ARG A 257 -12.56 8.44 -1.05
CA ARG A 257 -13.89 7.81 -0.94
C ARG A 257 -15.06 8.76 -1.09
N ASP A 258 -14.88 10.02 -0.72
CA ASP A 258 -15.95 11.03 -0.74
C ASP A 258 -15.37 12.45 -0.76
N ALA A 259 -16.24 13.43 -0.99
CA ALA A 259 -15.84 14.84 -1.07
C ALA A 259 -15.37 15.42 0.28
N GLU A 260 -15.82 14.88 1.42
CA GLU A 260 -15.44 15.38 2.74
C GLU A 260 -14.00 14.99 3.10
N HIS A 261 -13.56 13.82 2.64
CA HIS A 261 -12.20 13.32 2.81
C HIS A 261 -11.24 13.75 1.70
N LEU A 262 -11.71 14.49 0.70
CA LEU A 262 -10.86 15.10 -0.32
C LEU A 262 -10.07 16.28 0.29
N ASP A 263 -8.76 16.31 0.05
CA ASP A 263 -7.87 17.40 0.50
C ASP A 263 -7.56 18.36 -0.64
N ILE A 264 -7.04 17.84 -1.75
CA ILE A 264 -6.58 18.65 -2.88
C ILE A 264 -7.02 18.00 -4.19
N VAL A 265 -7.53 18.82 -5.11
CA VAL A 265 -7.57 18.52 -6.55
C VAL A 265 -6.79 19.59 -7.26
N MET A 266 -5.71 19.20 -7.93
CA MET A 266 -4.85 20.13 -8.65
C MET A 266 -4.52 19.62 -10.04
N VAL A 267 -4.34 20.55 -10.97
CA VAL A 267 -3.89 20.25 -12.33
C VAL A 267 -2.50 20.83 -12.50
N HIS A 268 -1.56 19.99 -12.90
CA HIS A 268 -0.18 20.39 -13.16
C HIS A 268 0.35 19.64 -14.38
N GLU A 269 0.92 20.37 -15.34
CA GLU A 269 1.48 19.82 -16.59
C GLU A 269 0.53 18.86 -17.32
N GLY A 270 -0.74 19.24 -17.48
CA GLY A 270 -1.74 18.41 -18.17
C GLY A 270 -2.21 17.19 -17.38
N ARG A 271 -1.88 17.10 -16.09
CA ARG A 271 -2.20 15.96 -15.24
C ARG A 271 -3.01 16.39 -14.05
N VAL A 272 -4.07 15.66 -13.75
CA VAL A 272 -4.88 15.87 -12.54
C VAL A 272 -4.25 15.07 -11.41
N PHE A 273 -4.19 15.65 -10.22
CA PHE A 273 -3.87 14.97 -8.98
C PHE A 273 -5.06 15.15 -8.04
N VAL A 274 -5.53 14.04 -7.49
CA VAL A 274 -6.64 13.97 -6.52
C VAL A 274 -6.08 13.36 -5.26
N MET A 275 -6.09 14.10 -4.16
CA MET A 275 -5.49 13.68 -2.90
C MET A 275 -6.55 13.74 -1.80
N SER A 276 -6.57 12.72 -0.95
CA SER A 276 -7.42 12.73 0.25
C SER A 276 -6.67 13.29 1.46
N LYS A 277 -7.43 13.69 2.49
CA LYS A 277 -6.94 14.11 3.81
C LYS A 277 -6.26 12.96 4.56
N THR A 278 -6.55 11.72 4.15
CA THR A 278 -5.80 10.53 4.52
C THR A 278 -4.59 10.42 3.59
N PRO A 279 -3.37 10.59 4.09
CA PRO A 279 -2.19 10.49 3.23
C PRO A 279 -2.07 9.08 2.64
N GLY A 280 -1.38 8.93 1.50
CA GLY A 280 -1.33 7.67 0.75
C GLY A 280 -2.57 7.38 -0.11
N PHE A 281 -3.72 7.98 0.20
CA PHE A 281 -4.89 7.90 -0.68
C PHE A 281 -4.86 9.03 -1.69
N ARG A 282 -4.50 8.67 -2.92
CA ARG A 282 -4.41 9.61 -4.03
C ARG A 282 -4.66 8.89 -5.34
N ALA A 283 -5.02 9.70 -6.32
CA ALA A 283 -5.06 9.33 -7.71
C ALA A 283 -4.47 10.47 -8.53
N HIS A 284 -4.19 10.16 -9.78
CA HIS A 284 -3.84 11.13 -10.77
C HIS A 284 -4.34 10.58 -12.11
N VAL A 285 -4.47 11.45 -13.11
CA VAL A 285 -4.83 11.07 -14.47
C VAL A 285 -4.09 12.00 -15.43
N ASP A 286 -3.60 11.49 -16.55
CA ASP A 286 -3.11 12.34 -17.63
C ASP A 286 -4.29 12.79 -18.51
N LEU A 287 -4.50 14.10 -18.64
CA LEU A 287 -5.64 14.63 -19.41
C LEU A 287 -5.48 14.42 -20.92
N SER A 288 -4.29 14.01 -21.39
CA SER A 288 -4.05 13.64 -22.78
C SER A 288 -4.46 12.20 -23.12
N GLU A 289 -4.72 11.37 -22.10
CA GLU A 289 -5.19 9.99 -22.31
C GLU A 289 -6.61 9.97 -22.88
N THR A 290 -6.92 8.94 -23.68
CA THR A 290 -8.29 8.71 -24.13
C THR A 290 -9.07 8.07 -22.99
N PRO A 291 -10.09 8.74 -22.42
CA PRO A 291 -10.84 8.18 -21.30
C PRO A 291 -11.73 7.02 -21.78
N PRO A 292 -11.99 6.01 -20.93
CA PRO A 292 -12.96 4.97 -21.25
C PRO A 292 -14.36 5.56 -21.46
N PRO A 293 -15.25 4.87 -22.20
CA PRO A 293 -16.66 5.24 -22.27
C PRO A 293 -17.29 5.36 -20.89
N ILE A 294 -18.26 6.27 -20.74
CA ILE A 294 -18.89 6.54 -19.44
C ILE A 294 -19.60 5.30 -18.88
N SER A 295 -20.23 4.48 -19.72
CA SER A 295 -20.89 3.23 -19.34
C SER A 295 -19.93 2.22 -18.74
N GLU A 296 -18.75 2.05 -19.34
CA GLU A 296 -17.68 1.19 -18.83
C GLU A 296 -17.12 1.71 -17.50
N THR A 297 -16.94 3.04 -17.40
CA THR A 297 -16.49 3.68 -16.15
C THR A 297 -17.49 3.48 -15.02
N MET A 298 -18.79 3.61 -15.28
CA MET A 298 -19.83 3.35 -14.26
C MET A 298 -19.83 1.87 -13.85
N GLN A 299 -19.79 0.94 -14.82
CA GLN A 299 -19.78 -0.48 -14.53
C GLN A 299 -18.58 -0.88 -13.66
N ARG A 300 -17.39 -0.33 -13.93
CA ARG A 300 -16.19 -0.54 -13.11
C ARG A 300 -16.35 0.03 -11.69
N SER A 301 -16.97 1.20 -11.57
CA SER A 301 -17.23 1.83 -10.27
C SER A 301 -18.19 1.02 -9.39
N GLU A 302 -19.30 0.57 -9.97
CA GLU A 302 -20.29 -0.26 -9.26
C GLU A 302 -19.70 -1.63 -8.87
N SER A 303 -18.92 -2.23 -9.77
CA SER A 303 -18.22 -3.50 -9.49
C SER A 303 -17.25 -3.35 -8.32
N LEU A 304 -16.52 -2.23 -8.25
CA LEU A 304 -15.60 -1.93 -7.16
C LEU A 304 -16.35 -1.77 -5.82
N ASP A 305 -17.49 -1.09 -5.82
CA ASP A 305 -18.30 -0.90 -4.61
C ASP A 305 -18.93 -2.21 -4.13
N ALA A 306 -19.47 -3.01 -5.05
CA ALA A 306 -20.04 -4.33 -4.76
C ALA A 306 -18.98 -5.27 -4.16
N GLN A 307 -17.78 -5.32 -4.76
CA GLN A 307 -16.66 -6.11 -4.22
C GLN A 307 -16.30 -5.67 -2.81
N ARG A 308 -16.16 -4.36 -2.57
CA ARG A 308 -15.83 -3.82 -1.25
C ARG A 308 -16.94 -4.05 -0.23
N ALA A 309 -18.21 -4.00 -0.62
CA ALA A 309 -19.35 -4.29 0.25
C ALA A 309 -19.36 -5.76 0.68
N GLN A 310 -19.20 -6.67 -0.28
CA GLN A 310 -19.11 -8.10 -0.02
C GLN A 310 -17.93 -8.44 0.91
N GLN A 311 -16.78 -7.81 0.70
CA GLN A 311 -15.61 -7.97 1.58
C GLN A 311 -15.90 -7.48 3.01
N ARG A 312 -16.59 -6.35 3.19
CA ARG A 312 -16.96 -5.86 4.53
C ARG A 312 -17.93 -6.78 5.26
N GLU A 313 -18.91 -7.33 4.55
CA GLU A 313 -19.86 -8.29 5.12
C GLU A 313 -19.15 -9.58 5.57
N GLN A 314 -18.23 -10.09 4.74
CA GLN A 314 -17.40 -11.25 5.10
C GLN A 314 -16.51 -10.97 6.32
N TRP A 315 -15.90 -9.78 6.39
CA TRP A 315 -15.12 -9.36 7.56
C TRP A 315 -15.96 -9.34 8.84
N MET A 316 -17.13 -8.70 8.80
CA MET A 316 -18.01 -8.61 9.97
C MET A 316 -18.51 -10.00 10.42
N ALA A 317 -18.81 -10.90 9.48
CA ALA A 317 -19.18 -12.27 9.79
C ALA A 317 -18.04 -13.05 10.47
N GLN A 318 -16.80 -12.87 10.01
CA GLN A 318 -15.62 -13.53 10.58
C GLN A 318 -15.27 -12.99 11.98
N GLU A 319 -15.39 -11.67 12.19
CA GLU A 319 -15.15 -11.03 13.48
C GLU A 319 -16.18 -11.46 14.54
N GLN A 320 -17.45 -11.63 14.15
CA GLN A 320 -18.48 -12.17 15.03
C GLN A 320 -18.22 -13.64 15.42
N GLN A 321 -17.76 -14.47 14.49
CA GLN A 321 -17.40 -15.86 14.78
C GLN A 321 -16.20 -15.96 15.74
N LEU A 322 -15.18 -15.13 15.55
CA LEU A 322 -14.01 -15.07 16.44
C LEU A 322 -14.38 -14.59 17.85
N THR A 323 -15.32 -13.65 17.95
CA THR A 323 -15.80 -13.13 19.24
C THR A 323 -16.69 -14.13 19.97
N GLN A 324 -17.54 -14.88 19.26
CA GLN A 324 -18.34 -15.97 19.84
C GLN A 324 -17.49 -17.20 20.22
N GLY A 325 -16.44 -17.51 19.47
CA GLY A 325 -15.50 -18.57 19.82
C GLY A 325 -14.71 -18.27 21.11
N ARG A 326 -14.35 -17.00 21.34
CA ARG A 326 -13.68 -16.53 22.56
C ARG A 326 -14.59 -16.46 23.78
N SER A 327 -15.90 -16.27 23.62
CA SER A 327 -16.84 -16.31 24.76
C SER A 327 -17.12 -17.73 25.22
N LEU A 328 -17.17 -18.71 24.31
CA LEU A 328 -17.36 -20.12 24.64
C LEU A 328 -16.14 -20.76 25.32
N SER A 329 -14.91 -20.29 25.03
CA SER A 329 -13.70 -20.80 25.68
C SER A 329 -13.44 -20.25 27.09
N ARG A 330 -14.25 -19.30 27.57
CA ARG A 330 -14.14 -18.71 28.91
C ARG A 330 -15.16 -19.26 29.92
N SER A 331 -16.01 -20.20 29.49
CA SER A 331 -17.07 -20.81 30.31
C SER A 331 -16.87 -22.29 30.59
N LEU A 332 -15.63 -22.81 30.43
CA LEU A 332 -15.24 -24.16 30.82
C LEU A 332 -14.16 -24.13 31.90
#